data_AF-A0A1P8NI67-F1
#
_entry.id   AF-A0A1P8NI67-F1
#
_cell.length_a   1.000
_cell.length_b   1.000
_cell.length_c   1.000
_cell.angle_alpha   90.00
_cell.angle_beta   90.00
_cell.angle_gamma   90.00
#
_symmetry.space_group_name_H-M   'P 1'
#
loop_
_entity.id
_entity.type
_entity.pdbx_description
1 polymer ?
#
loop_
_entity_poly.entity_id
_entity_poly.type
_entity_poly.pdbx_seq_one_letter_code
_entity_poly.pdbx_strand_id
1 'polypeptide(L)'
;MTLARRVREDFSLMAILIIPIAIAINFVGGSLALALKLPLYLDSIGTFLVAMLAGPFVGALTGFLSLAFVSATDPTTLPWTVQAAAAGALIGWLARRGLFRRAVGVALAIALVIALSVAGVVLIRMLVFGGFNTTGSSLIAAVMVAAGIPMLPAQIASSFVSELPDKTLSILLALVVIRSMSDRYLIKFSNGHLFTAHSRRARRGRPAAEVTDGVETLRLAPLESPVQYGSYDRWRGTRPTANPATTASTATSAPAATPASAATPARPHEEVRR
;
A
#
# COMPACT_ATOMS: atom_id res chain seq x y z
N MET A 1 6.41 18.53 -9.44
CA MET A 1 6.36 17.10 -9.86
C MET A 1 5.38 16.95 -11.00
N THR A 2 5.81 16.39 -12.13
CA THR A 2 4.95 16.09 -13.30
C THR A 2 4.09 14.85 -13.05
N LEU A 3 2.99 14.69 -13.81
CA LEU A 3 2.08 13.55 -13.71
C LEU A 3 2.81 12.21 -13.97
N ALA A 4 3.54 12.12 -15.08
CA ALA A 4 4.29 10.93 -15.47
C ALA A 4 5.29 10.46 -14.39
N ARG A 5 5.92 11.39 -13.67
CA ARG A 5 6.80 11.05 -12.54
C ARG A 5 6.04 10.39 -11.39
N ARG A 6 4.84 10.88 -11.05
CA ARG A 6 4.00 10.28 -10.00
C ARG A 6 3.50 8.88 -10.37
N VAL A 7 3.19 8.64 -11.65
CA VAL A 7 2.84 7.30 -12.16
C VAL A 7 4.04 6.36 -11.99
N ARG A 8 5.25 6.78 -12.43
CA ARG A 8 6.48 5.98 -12.30
C ARG A 8 6.90 5.73 -10.84
N GLU A 9 6.60 6.65 -9.92
CA GLU A 9 6.86 6.50 -8.49
C GLU A 9 5.91 5.49 -7.81
N ASP A 10 4.67 5.33 -8.32
CA ASP A 10 3.72 4.33 -7.81
C ASP A 10 3.99 2.93 -8.39
N PHE A 11 4.27 2.83 -9.70
CA PHE A 11 4.57 1.58 -10.43
C PHE A 11 5.99 1.04 -10.17
N SER A 12 6.32 0.82 -8.90
CA SER A 12 7.49 0.06 -8.47
C SER A 12 7.33 -1.45 -8.75
N LEU A 13 8.44 -2.18 -8.89
CA LEU A 13 8.42 -3.64 -9.04
C LEU A 13 7.67 -4.34 -7.91
N MET A 14 7.80 -3.84 -6.67
CA MET A 14 7.07 -4.37 -5.50
C MET A 14 5.57 -4.07 -5.57
N ALA A 15 5.18 -2.93 -6.12
CA ALA A 15 3.79 -2.60 -6.38
C ALA A 15 3.16 -3.51 -7.46
N ILE A 16 3.90 -3.86 -8.52
CA ILE A 16 3.42 -4.78 -9.57
C ILE A 16 3.22 -6.20 -8.98
N LEU A 17 4.17 -6.69 -8.19
CA LEU A 17 4.12 -8.04 -7.60
C LEU A 17 2.98 -8.25 -6.58
N ILE A 18 2.43 -7.19 -5.97
CA ILE A 18 1.31 -7.31 -5.02
C ILE A 18 -0.07 -7.26 -5.70
N ILE A 19 -0.18 -6.82 -6.97
CA ILE A 19 -1.47 -6.78 -7.70
C ILE A 19 -2.13 -8.17 -7.79
N PRO A 20 -1.44 -9.26 -8.21
CA PRO A 20 -2.08 -10.58 -8.29
C PRO A 20 -2.53 -11.11 -6.93
N ILE A 21 -1.75 -10.85 -5.88
CA ILE A 21 -2.06 -11.23 -4.50
C ILE A 21 -3.31 -10.48 -4.02
N ALA A 22 -3.43 -9.19 -4.34
CA ALA A 22 -4.60 -8.39 -4.02
C ALA A 22 -5.87 -8.85 -4.75
N ILE A 23 -5.77 -9.19 -6.04
CA ILE A 23 -6.88 -9.76 -6.82
C ILE A 23 -7.32 -11.11 -6.21
N ALA A 24 -6.38 -11.98 -5.81
CA ALA A 24 -6.70 -13.23 -5.13
C ALA A 24 -7.40 -13.01 -3.77
N ILE A 25 -6.95 -12.05 -2.97
CA ILE A 25 -7.59 -11.66 -1.70
C ILE A 25 -9.03 -11.18 -1.95
N ASN A 26 -9.24 -10.32 -2.95
CA ASN A 26 -10.56 -9.81 -3.32
C ASN A 26 -11.50 -10.93 -3.80
N PHE A 27 -11.00 -11.83 -4.64
CA PHE A 27 -11.78 -12.97 -5.18
C PHE A 27 -12.21 -13.94 -4.07
N VAL A 28 -11.32 -14.24 -3.12
CA VAL A 28 -11.65 -15.06 -1.94
C VAL A 28 -12.63 -14.33 -1.02
N GLY A 29 -12.45 -13.02 -0.81
CA GLY A 29 -13.38 -12.17 -0.05
C GLY A 29 -14.81 -12.20 -0.62
N GLY A 30 -14.95 -11.94 -1.93
CA GLY A 30 -16.22 -12.05 -2.66
C GLY A 30 -16.85 -13.43 -2.59
N SER A 31 -16.05 -14.48 -2.80
CA SER A 31 -16.52 -15.87 -2.72
C SER A 31 -17.04 -16.23 -1.33
N LEU A 32 -16.37 -15.77 -0.27
CA LEU A 32 -16.82 -15.97 1.11
C LEU A 32 -18.09 -15.16 1.43
N ALA A 33 -18.19 -13.91 0.96
CA ALA A 33 -19.38 -13.08 1.15
C ALA A 33 -20.62 -13.70 0.50
N LEU A 34 -20.48 -14.20 -0.73
CA LEU A 34 -21.54 -14.92 -1.45
C LEU A 34 -21.92 -16.24 -0.76
N ALA A 35 -20.93 -17.06 -0.36
CA ALA A 35 -21.19 -18.33 0.33
C ALA A 35 -21.95 -18.14 1.66
N LEU A 36 -21.57 -17.12 2.43
CA LEU A 36 -22.21 -16.73 3.70
C LEU A 36 -23.51 -15.93 3.51
N LYS A 37 -23.92 -15.61 2.26
CA LYS A 37 -25.07 -14.77 1.92
C LYS A 37 -25.08 -13.41 2.63
N LEU A 38 -23.90 -12.81 2.80
CA LEU A 38 -23.75 -11.51 3.44
C LEU A 38 -24.27 -10.37 2.53
N PRO A 39 -24.93 -9.33 3.06
CA PRO A 39 -25.39 -8.17 2.28
C PRO A 39 -24.27 -7.16 1.95
N LEU A 40 -23.05 -7.66 1.72
CA LEU A 40 -21.82 -6.92 1.41
C LEU A 40 -20.91 -7.79 0.52
N TYR A 41 -19.78 -7.27 0.03
CA TYR A 41 -18.98 -7.87 -1.04
C TYR A 41 -17.60 -8.36 -0.60
N LEU A 42 -16.92 -7.67 0.32
CA LEU A 42 -15.53 -7.91 0.74
C LEU A 42 -14.48 -7.91 -0.41
N ASP A 43 -14.86 -7.43 -1.59
CA ASP A 43 -14.10 -7.41 -2.85
C ASP A 43 -12.99 -6.35 -2.92
N SER A 44 -12.88 -5.52 -1.88
CA SER A 44 -12.11 -4.28 -1.90
C SER A 44 -10.89 -4.30 -0.96
N ILE A 45 -10.72 -5.35 -0.15
CA ILE A 45 -9.67 -5.44 0.89
C ILE A 45 -8.26 -5.34 0.27
N GLY A 46 -7.98 -6.16 -0.75
CA GLY A 46 -6.71 -6.17 -1.48
C GLY A 46 -6.51 -4.89 -2.30
N THR A 47 -7.58 -4.40 -2.94
CA THR A 47 -7.55 -3.10 -3.66
C THR A 47 -7.12 -1.97 -2.75
N PHE A 48 -7.68 -1.89 -1.53
CA PHE A 48 -7.37 -0.83 -0.57
C PHE A 48 -6.00 -1.02 0.09
N LEU A 49 -5.57 -2.26 0.35
CA LEU A 49 -4.21 -2.59 0.78
C LEU A 49 -3.16 -2.06 -0.21
N VAL A 50 -3.32 -2.38 -1.50
CA VAL A 50 -2.39 -1.95 -2.54
C VAL A 50 -2.47 -0.45 -2.80
N ALA A 51 -3.67 0.13 -2.85
CA ALA A 51 -3.85 1.57 -2.97
C ALA A 51 -3.12 2.34 -1.85
N MET A 52 -3.25 1.88 -0.60
CA MET A 52 -2.57 2.52 0.54
C MET A 52 -1.05 2.43 0.46
N LEU A 53 -0.49 1.28 0.05
CA LEU A 53 0.96 1.04 -0.02
C LEU A 53 1.62 1.64 -1.27
N ALA A 54 1.05 1.40 -2.45
CA ALA A 54 1.61 1.72 -3.75
C ALA A 54 1.12 3.05 -4.36
N GLY A 55 -0.02 3.58 -3.92
CA GLY A 55 -0.56 4.86 -4.39
C GLY A 55 -1.76 4.75 -5.35
N PRO A 56 -2.33 5.89 -5.77
CA PRO A 56 -3.62 5.95 -6.46
C PRO A 56 -3.65 5.24 -7.80
N PHE A 57 -2.59 5.31 -8.62
CA PHE A 57 -2.63 4.71 -9.96
C PHE A 57 -2.60 3.17 -9.92
N VAL A 58 -1.80 2.59 -9.04
CA VAL A 58 -1.77 1.13 -8.82
C VAL A 58 -3.05 0.68 -8.09
N GLY A 59 -3.56 1.47 -7.14
CA GLY A 59 -4.86 1.23 -6.51
C GLY A 59 -6.02 1.17 -7.51
N ALA A 60 -6.06 2.12 -8.44
CA ALA A 60 -7.06 2.17 -9.51
C ALA A 60 -6.96 0.96 -10.44
N LEU A 61 -5.74 0.63 -10.89
CA LEU A 61 -5.50 -0.54 -11.73
C LEU A 61 -5.88 -1.86 -11.01
N THR A 62 -5.58 -1.97 -9.72
CA THR A 62 -5.93 -3.15 -8.91
C THR A 62 -7.45 -3.32 -8.82
N GLY A 63 -8.18 -2.24 -8.55
CA GLY A 63 -9.65 -2.26 -8.50
C GLY A 63 -10.28 -2.61 -9.86
N PHE A 64 -9.77 -2.01 -10.94
CA PHE A 64 -10.19 -2.34 -12.30
C PHE A 64 -9.95 -3.83 -12.63
N LEU A 65 -8.71 -4.31 -12.48
CA LEU A 65 -8.33 -5.68 -12.82
C LEU A 65 -9.05 -6.72 -11.96
N SER A 66 -9.32 -6.42 -10.69
CA SER A 66 -9.99 -7.34 -9.79
C SER A 66 -11.42 -7.67 -10.25
N LEU A 67 -12.18 -6.68 -10.70
CA LEU A 67 -13.53 -6.90 -11.23
C LEU A 67 -13.53 -7.28 -12.70
N ALA A 68 -12.53 -6.84 -13.49
CA ALA A 68 -12.37 -7.31 -14.87
C ALA A 68 -12.09 -8.82 -14.92
N PHE A 69 -11.32 -9.35 -13.96
CA PHE A 69 -11.10 -10.79 -13.80
C PHE A 69 -12.40 -11.55 -13.47
N VAL A 70 -13.20 -11.06 -12.53
CA VAL A 70 -14.53 -11.63 -12.22
C VAL A 70 -15.48 -11.52 -13.42
N SER A 71 -15.35 -10.48 -14.24
CA SER A 71 -16.23 -10.27 -15.41
C SER A 71 -16.05 -11.29 -16.53
N ALA A 72 -14.97 -12.07 -16.52
CA ALA A 72 -14.79 -13.22 -17.38
C ALA A 72 -15.75 -14.39 -17.03
N THR A 73 -16.27 -14.45 -15.80
CA THR A 73 -17.27 -15.44 -15.36
C THR A 73 -18.65 -14.85 -15.09
N ASP A 74 -18.75 -13.58 -14.67
CA ASP A 74 -20.01 -12.84 -14.55
C ASP A 74 -19.92 -11.48 -15.27
N PRO A 75 -20.34 -11.39 -16.54
CA PRO A 75 -20.32 -10.14 -17.31
C PRO A 75 -21.12 -8.99 -16.69
N THR A 76 -22.04 -9.24 -15.75
CA THR A 76 -22.75 -8.16 -15.04
C THR A 76 -21.84 -7.36 -14.11
N THR A 77 -20.62 -7.84 -13.85
CA THR A 77 -19.63 -7.13 -13.02
C THR A 77 -18.77 -6.10 -13.77
N LEU A 78 -18.79 -6.10 -15.11
CA LEU A 78 -18.00 -5.16 -15.93
C LEU A 78 -18.21 -3.67 -15.56
N PRO A 79 -19.46 -3.16 -15.36
CA PRO A 79 -19.69 -1.77 -15.01
C PRO A 79 -19.06 -1.35 -13.67
N TRP A 80 -18.97 -2.28 -12.71
CA TRP A 80 -18.41 -2.02 -11.37
C TRP A 80 -16.89 -1.80 -11.39
N THR A 81 -16.19 -2.21 -12.45
CA THR A 81 -14.75 -1.96 -12.64
C THR A 81 -14.39 -0.47 -12.51
N VAL A 82 -15.26 0.42 -12.99
CA VAL A 82 -15.05 1.88 -12.95
C VAL A 82 -15.19 2.41 -11.52
N GLN A 83 -16.18 1.92 -10.76
CA GLN A 83 -16.35 2.25 -9.34
C GLN A 83 -15.13 1.77 -8.53
N ALA A 84 -14.70 0.52 -8.70
CA ALA A 84 -13.57 -0.04 -7.97
C ALA A 84 -12.25 0.68 -8.31
N ALA A 85 -12.05 1.06 -9.57
CA ALA A 85 -10.93 1.90 -9.99
C ALA A 85 -10.96 3.28 -9.30
N ALA A 86 -12.13 3.94 -9.26
CA ALA A 86 -12.29 5.23 -8.59
C ALA A 86 -12.06 5.14 -7.08
N ALA A 87 -12.58 4.10 -6.42
CA ALA A 87 -12.38 3.86 -4.99
C ALA A 87 -10.90 3.56 -4.65
N GLY A 88 -10.22 2.74 -5.46
CA GLY A 88 -8.78 2.49 -5.36
C GLY A 88 -7.94 3.75 -5.58
N ALA A 89 -8.29 4.57 -6.56
CA ALA A 89 -7.65 5.88 -6.78
C ALA A 89 -7.82 6.80 -5.56
N LEU A 90 -9.04 6.90 -5.03
CA LEU A 90 -9.38 7.73 -3.87
C LEU A 90 -8.57 7.30 -2.64
N ILE A 91 -8.62 6.00 -2.26
CA ILE A 91 -7.83 5.47 -1.13
C ILE A 91 -6.34 5.79 -1.28
N GLY A 92 -5.75 5.57 -2.46
CA GLY A 92 -4.32 5.80 -2.66
C GLY A 92 -3.91 7.27 -2.60
N TRP A 93 -4.81 8.17 -3.01
CA TRP A 93 -4.63 9.63 -2.88
C TRP A 93 -4.73 10.07 -1.41
N LEU A 94 -5.70 9.54 -0.65
CA LEU A 94 -5.82 9.79 0.79
C LEU A 94 -4.62 9.23 1.57
N ALA A 95 -4.11 8.07 1.15
CA ALA A 95 -2.92 7.45 1.74
C ALA A 95 -1.67 8.30 1.50
N ARG A 96 -1.45 8.78 0.28
CA ARG A 96 -0.34 9.70 -0.04
C ARG A 96 -0.44 11.03 0.74
N ARG A 97 -1.65 11.51 1.04
CA ARG A 97 -1.89 12.65 1.96
C ARG A 97 -1.68 12.33 3.45
N GLY A 98 -1.39 11.07 3.79
CA GLY A 98 -1.14 10.62 5.16
C GLY A 98 -2.37 10.56 6.05
N LEU A 99 -3.59 10.54 5.49
CA LEU A 99 -4.82 10.70 6.27
C LEU A 99 -5.02 9.55 7.28
N PHE A 100 -4.72 8.31 6.88
CA PHE A 100 -4.77 7.11 7.72
C PHE A 100 -3.79 7.09 8.92
N ARG A 101 -2.96 8.14 9.10
CA ARG A 101 -2.08 8.33 10.27
C ARG A 101 -2.81 8.93 11.49
N ARG A 102 -4.08 9.34 11.36
CA ARG A 102 -4.96 9.83 12.44
C ARG A 102 -6.26 9.03 12.44
N ALA A 103 -6.84 8.72 13.61
CA ALA A 103 -8.14 8.03 13.69
C ALA A 103 -9.26 8.81 12.98
N VAL A 104 -9.37 10.12 13.24
CA VAL A 104 -10.28 11.04 12.52
C VAL A 104 -10.03 11.02 11.00
N GLY A 105 -8.79 10.84 10.57
CA GLY A 105 -8.44 10.73 9.15
C GLY A 105 -8.77 9.37 8.52
N VAL A 106 -8.87 8.29 9.32
CA VAL A 106 -9.45 7.01 8.88
C VAL A 106 -10.97 7.15 8.75
N ALA A 107 -11.65 7.77 9.72
CA ALA A 107 -13.09 8.01 9.66
C ALA A 107 -13.49 8.88 8.44
N LEU A 108 -12.77 9.98 8.20
CA LEU A 108 -12.96 10.82 7.00
C LEU A 108 -12.68 10.05 5.70
N ALA A 109 -11.71 9.13 5.69
CA ALA A 109 -11.45 8.28 4.53
C ALA A 109 -12.59 7.30 4.25
N ILE A 110 -13.13 6.67 5.30
CA ILE A 110 -14.30 5.79 5.21
C ILE A 110 -15.50 6.57 4.67
N ALA A 111 -15.82 7.73 5.24
CA ALA A 111 -16.94 8.56 4.81
C ALA A 111 -16.84 9.00 3.33
N LEU A 112 -15.67 9.46 2.88
CA LEU A 112 -15.46 9.86 1.49
C LEU A 112 -15.55 8.69 0.49
N VAL A 113 -15.11 7.49 0.89
CA VAL A 113 -15.16 6.30 0.04
C VAL A 113 -16.56 5.70 -0.01
N ILE A 114 -17.33 5.73 1.09
CA ILE A 114 -18.75 5.39 1.08
C ILE A 114 -19.51 6.38 0.19
N ALA A 115 -19.28 7.69 0.33
CA ALA A 115 -19.95 8.70 -0.51
C ALA A 115 -19.67 8.51 -2.00
N LEU A 116 -18.40 8.27 -2.39
CA LEU A 116 -18.04 7.93 -3.77
C LEU A 116 -18.72 6.64 -4.24
N SER A 117 -18.72 5.60 -3.39
CA SER A 117 -19.22 4.27 -3.77
C SER A 117 -20.74 4.26 -3.89
N VAL A 118 -21.49 4.88 -2.97
CA VAL A 118 -22.94 5.04 -3.07
C VAL A 118 -23.32 5.86 -4.31
N ALA A 119 -22.62 6.96 -4.60
CA ALA A 119 -22.85 7.73 -5.82
C ALA A 119 -22.59 6.90 -7.09
N GLY A 120 -21.49 6.13 -7.12
CA GLY A 120 -21.18 5.22 -8.22
C GLY A 120 -22.21 4.09 -8.38
N VAL A 121 -22.63 3.46 -7.29
CA VAL A 121 -23.63 2.38 -7.28
C VAL A 121 -24.97 2.87 -7.82
N VAL A 122 -25.47 4.00 -7.34
CA VAL A 122 -26.74 4.58 -7.81
C VAL A 122 -26.64 4.98 -9.29
N LEU A 123 -25.55 5.65 -9.69
CA LEU A 123 -25.34 6.10 -11.09
C LEU A 123 -25.29 4.92 -12.07
N ILE A 124 -24.47 3.90 -11.79
CA ILE A 124 -24.32 2.73 -12.66
C ILE A 124 -25.61 1.90 -12.67
N ARG A 125 -26.27 1.70 -11.52
CA ARG A 125 -27.53 0.95 -11.44
C ARG A 125 -28.66 1.63 -12.24
N MET A 126 -28.72 2.96 -12.25
CA MET A 126 -29.69 3.69 -13.06
C MET A 126 -29.36 3.69 -14.55
N LEU A 127 -28.10 3.95 -14.93
CA LEU A 127 -27.70 4.09 -16.33
C LEU A 127 -27.55 2.75 -17.08
N VAL A 128 -27.10 1.69 -16.40
CA VAL A 128 -26.76 0.40 -17.05
C VAL A 128 -27.81 -0.68 -16.79
N PHE A 129 -28.45 -0.65 -15.61
CA PHE A 129 -29.40 -1.70 -15.18
C PHE A 129 -30.86 -1.20 -15.11
N GLY A 130 -31.15 0.01 -15.60
CA GLY A 130 -32.51 0.59 -15.63
C GLY A 130 -33.15 0.78 -14.24
N GLY A 131 -32.37 0.64 -13.15
CA GLY A 131 -32.85 0.67 -11.78
C GLY A 131 -32.64 -0.62 -10.98
N PHE A 132 -32.66 -1.82 -11.55
CA PHE A 132 -32.54 -3.04 -10.72
C PHE A 132 -31.58 -4.08 -11.31
N ASN A 133 -30.76 -4.66 -10.44
CA ASN A 133 -29.84 -5.74 -10.76
C ASN A 133 -29.91 -6.87 -9.71
N THR A 134 -29.10 -7.91 -9.91
CA THR A 134 -29.03 -9.15 -9.10
C THR A 134 -28.46 -8.98 -7.69
N THR A 135 -28.07 -7.77 -7.29
CA THR A 135 -27.31 -7.52 -6.05
C THR A 135 -28.21 -7.34 -4.82
N GLY A 136 -27.74 -7.74 -3.62
CA GLY A 136 -28.49 -7.62 -2.37
C GLY A 136 -29.00 -6.20 -2.05
N SER A 137 -28.20 -5.16 -2.33
CA SER A 137 -28.64 -3.76 -2.17
C SER A 137 -29.70 -3.32 -3.21
N SER A 138 -29.80 -4.00 -4.35
CA SER A 138 -30.90 -3.80 -5.31
C SER A 138 -32.20 -4.45 -4.80
N LEU A 139 -32.14 -5.64 -4.20
CA LEU A 139 -33.30 -6.26 -3.53
C LEU A 139 -33.83 -5.37 -2.39
N ILE A 140 -32.95 -4.80 -1.57
CA ILE A 140 -33.33 -3.86 -0.50
C ILE A 140 -33.99 -2.59 -1.07
N ALA A 141 -33.51 -2.07 -2.22
CA ALA A 141 -34.18 -0.96 -2.91
C ALA A 141 -35.57 -1.37 -3.45
N ALA A 142 -35.70 -2.56 -4.04
CA ALA A 142 -36.96 -3.03 -4.62
C ALA A 142 -38.06 -3.16 -3.56
N VAL A 143 -37.72 -3.66 -2.36
CA VAL A 143 -38.66 -3.71 -1.23
C VAL A 143 -39.09 -2.30 -0.79
N MET A 144 -38.18 -1.34 -0.73
CA MET A 144 -38.51 0.06 -0.39
C MET A 144 -39.38 0.73 -1.46
N VAL A 145 -39.13 0.48 -2.75
CA VAL A 145 -39.97 0.99 -3.86
C VAL A 145 -41.36 0.36 -3.84
N ALA A 146 -41.46 -0.95 -3.54
CA ALA A 146 -42.75 -1.61 -3.34
C ALA A 146 -43.52 -1.07 -2.10
N ALA A 147 -42.81 -0.57 -1.09
CA ALA A 147 -43.38 0.15 0.05
C ALA A 147 -43.69 1.64 -0.25
N GLY A 148 -43.62 2.09 -1.51
CA GLY A 148 -43.99 3.44 -1.95
C GLY A 148 -42.88 4.49 -1.84
N ILE A 149 -41.64 4.12 -1.46
CA ILE A 149 -40.52 5.06 -1.41
C ILE A 149 -40.05 5.36 -2.85
N PRO A 150 -39.90 6.63 -3.27
CA PRO A 150 -39.43 6.95 -4.61
C PRO A 150 -38.06 6.32 -4.93
N MET A 151 -37.89 5.94 -6.19
CA MET A 151 -36.72 5.18 -6.69
C MET A 151 -35.38 5.73 -6.20
N LEU A 152 -35.09 7.02 -6.44
CA LEU A 152 -33.78 7.60 -6.12
C LEU A 152 -33.45 7.56 -4.60
N PRO A 153 -34.32 8.04 -3.68
CA PRO A 153 -34.17 7.82 -2.25
C PRO A 153 -33.95 6.35 -1.83
N ALA A 154 -34.76 5.41 -2.34
CA ALA A 154 -34.63 3.99 -2.02
C ALA A 154 -33.25 3.44 -2.42
N GLN A 155 -32.75 3.83 -3.58
CA GLN A 155 -31.46 3.40 -4.12
C GLN A 155 -30.27 3.95 -3.34
N ILE A 156 -30.35 5.22 -2.92
CA ILE A 156 -29.31 5.84 -2.07
C ILE A 156 -29.29 5.13 -0.71
N ALA A 157 -30.46 4.93 -0.09
CA ALA A 157 -30.58 4.29 1.22
C ALA A 157 -30.08 2.83 1.20
N SER A 158 -30.51 2.02 0.22
CA SER A 158 -30.11 0.61 0.15
C SER A 158 -28.61 0.43 -0.12
N SER A 159 -28.06 1.29 -0.99
CA SER A 159 -26.64 1.26 -1.32
C SER A 159 -25.82 1.72 -0.12
N PHE A 160 -26.24 2.75 0.60
CA PHE A 160 -25.57 3.17 1.84
C PHE A 160 -25.54 2.06 2.90
N VAL A 161 -26.64 1.30 3.06
CA VAL A 161 -26.73 0.17 4.02
C VAL A 161 -25.73 -0.96 3.70
N SER A 162 -25.46 -1.27 2.44
CA SER A 162 -24.43 -2.26 2.06
C SER A 162 -23.01 -1.69 1.99
N GLU A 163 -22.83 -0.49 1.44
CA GLU A 163 -21.50 0.13 1.25
C GLU A 163 -20.86 0.55 2.59
N LEU A 164 -21.65 0.96 3.58
CA LEU A 164 -21.15 1.35 4.90
C LEU A 164 -20.36 0.22 5.59
N PRO A 165 -20.92 -0.98 5.85
CA PRO A 165 -20.17 -2.07 6.46
C PRO A 165 -19.05 -2.55 5.52
N ASP A 166 -19.32 -2.67 4.21
CA ASP A 166 -18.35 -3.21 3.26
C ASP A 166 -17.05 -2.40 3.17
N LYS A 167 -17.17 -1.08 2.94
CA LYS A 167 -16.00 -0.21 2.78
C LYS A 167 -15.36 0.12 4.13
N THR A 168 -16.13 0.15 5.23
CA THR A 168 -15.56 0.22 6.59
C THR A 168 -14.70 -1.00 6.90
N LEU A 169 -15.22 -2.22 6.72
CA LEU A 169 -14.47 -3.45 6.97
C LEU A 169 -13.26 -3.56 6.02
N SER A 170 -13.44 -3.26 4.74
CA SER A 170 -12.34 -3.33 3.75
C SER A 170 -11.19 -2.36 4.09
N ILE A 171 -11.50 -1.13 4.50
CA ILE A 171 -10.49 -0.14 4.93
C ILE A 171 -9.82 -0.57 6.24
N LEU A 172 -10.57 -1.06 7.22
CA LEU A 172 -10.03 -1.49 8.51
C LEU A 172 -9.16 -2.74 8.39
N LEU A 173 -9.57 -3.75 7.60
CA LEU A 173 -8.80 -4.96 7.34
C LEU A 173 -7.48 -4.65 6.61
N ALA A 174 -7.53 -3.83 5.56
CA ALA A 174 -6.31 -3.32 4.90
C ALA A 174 -5.38 -2.59 5.89
N LEU A 175 -5.94 -1.77 6.79
CA LEU A 175 -5.19 -1.05 7.82
C LEU A 175 -4.65 -1.94 8.95
N VAL A 176 -5.24 -3.11 9.22
CA VAL A 176 -4.71 -4.13 10.13
C VAL A 176 -3.56 -4.87 9.49
N VAL A 177 -3.70 -5.30 8.22
CA VAL A 177 -2.64 -5.96 7.44
C VAL A 177 -1.41 -5.04 7.28
N ILE A 178 -1.60 -3.75 6.96
CA ILE A 178 -0.50 -2.77 6.91
C ILE A 178 0.12 -2.54 8.30
N ARG A 179 -0.63 -2.74 9.39
CA ARG A 179 -0.12 -2.56 10.75
C ARG A 179 0.67 -3.75 11.29
N SER A 180 0.42 -4.97 10.79
CA SER A 180 1.16 -6.19 11.14
C SER A 180 2.42 -6.41 10.28
N MET A 181 2.48 -5.83 9.07
CA MET A 181 3.71 -5.78 8.28
C MET A 181 4.85 -5.06 9.01
N SER A 182 6.06 -5.62 8.96
CA SER A 182 7.25 -4.99 9.55
C SER A 182 7.81 -3.88 8.65
N ASP A 183 8.50 -2.91 9.25
CA ASP A 183 9.05 -1.73 8.57
C ASP A 183 9.95 -2.11 7.36
N ARG A 184 10.65 -3.26 7.41
CA ARG A 184 11.49 -3.79 6.30
C ARG A 184 10.70 -4.14 5.04
N TYR A 185 9.41 -4.45 5.14
CA TYR A 185 8.53 -4.59 3.98
C TYR A 185 7.91 -3.25 3.58
N LEU A 186 7.46 -2.45 4.56
CA LEU A 186 6.80 -1.16 4.30
C LEU A 186 7.70 -0.18 3.53
N ILE A 187 9.00 -0.08 3.85
CA ILE A 187 9.94 0.81 3.13
C ILE A 187 10.13 0.48 1.65
N LYS A 188 9.67 -0.67 1.17
CA LYS A 188 9.77 -1.09 -0.24
C LYS A 188 8.65 -0.53 -1.13
N PHE A 189 7.63 0.10 -0.54
CA PHE A 189 6.48 0.66 -1.24
C PHE A 189 6.45 2.19 -1.14
N SER A 190 6.02 2.86 -2.22
CA SER A 190 5.97 4.33 -2.38
C SER A 190 5.44 5.07 -1.13
N ASN A 191 4.24 4.73 -0.66
CA ASN A 191 3.62 5.33 0.52
C ASN A 191 4.01 4.65 1.85
N GLY A 192 4.65 3.48 1.83
CA GLY A 192 4.81 2.62 3.01
C GLY A 192 5.60 3.26 4.17
N HIS A 193 6.49 4.21 3.85
CA HIS A 193 7.19 5.05 4.83
C HIS A 193 6.25 5.80 5.80
N LEU A 194 5.02 6.12 5.38
CA LEU A 194 3.98 6.79 6.18
C LEU A 194 3.43 5.90 7.30
N PHE A 195 3.54 4.57 7.14
CA PHE A 195 2.94 3.57 8.02
C PHE A 195 3.95 2.91 8.99
N THR A 196 5.26 3.14 8.81
CA THR A 196 6.34 2.54 9.64
C THR A 196 6.17 2.80 11.14
N ALA A 197 6.69 1.90 11.98
CA ALA A 197 6.68 2.03 13.43
C ALA A 197 7.43 3.29 13.91
N HIS A 198 8.51 3.68 13.23
CA HIS A 198 9.16 4.98 13.47
C HIS A 198 8.20 6.16 13.21
N SER A 199 7.50 6.16 12.06
CA SER A 199 6.45 7.14 11.72
C SER A 199 5.25 7.17 12.66
N ARG A 200 5.08 6.16 13.52
CA ARG A 200 4.11 6.10 14.63
C ARG A 200 4.70 6.63 15.94
N ARG A 201 5.92 6.19 16.32
CA ARG A 201 6.61 6.60 17.56
C ARG A 201 6.91 8.11 17.58
N ALA A 202 7.45 8.66 16.50
CA ALA A 202 7.68 10.10 16.33
C ALA A 202 6.38 10.95 16.31
N ARG A 203 5.20 10.31 16.27
CA ARG A 203 3.90 10.97 16.49
C ARG A 203 3.38 10.86 17.92
N ARG A 204 3.68 9.77 18.65
CA ARG A 204 3.36 9.65 20.09
C ARG A 204 4.22 10.56 20.96
N GLY A 205 5.46 10.82 20.56
CA GLY A 205 6.36 11.78 21.23
C GLY A 205 6.12 13.26 20.88
N ARG A 206 5.09 13.58 20.09
CA ARG A 206 4.62 14.95 19.93
C ARG A 206 3.41 15.14 20.86
N PRO A 207 3.36 16.18 21.71
CA PRO A 207 2.15 16.50 22.45
C PRO A 207 0.99 16.70 21.47
N ALA A 208 -0.24 16.47 21.94
CA ALA A 208 -1.40 16.94 21.21
C ALA A 208 -1.27 18.46 21.02
N ALA A 209 -1.68 18.99 19.87
CA ALA A 209 -1.71 20.42 19.68
C ALA A 209 -2.75 20.98 20.67
N GLU A 210 -2.26 21.70 21.67
CA GLU A 210 -3.05 22.31 22.71
C GLU A 210 -4.01 23.31 22.06
N VAL A 211 -5.31 23.16 22.34
CA VAL A 211 -6.32 24.11 21.89
C VAL A 211 -6.33 25.23 22.91
N THR A 212 -5.33 26.12 22.79
CA THR A 212 -5.25 27.32 23.62
C THR A 212 -6.35 28.28 23.18
N ASP A 213 -7.42 28.35 23.96
CA ASP A 213 -8.43 29.40 23.82
C ASP A 213 -7.79 30.79 24.04
N GLY A 214 -8.23 31.77 23.24
CA GLY A 214 -8.09 33.20 23.57
C GLY A 214 -6.67 33.78 23.70
N VAL A 215 -6.10 34.24 22.58
CA VAL A 215 -5.16 35.39 22.50
C VAL A 215 -4.06 35.44 23.58
N GLU A 216 -2.96 34.70 23.38
CA GLU A 216 -1.69 35.06 24.03
C GLU A 216 -0.49 35.01 23.06
N THR A 217 0.59 35.70 23.43
CA THR A 217 1.65 36.15 22.51
C THR A 217 2.57 35.04 22.00
N LEU A 218 2.98 35.17 20.73
CA LEU A 218 4.05 34.37 20.12
C LEU A 218 5.42 34.71 20.72
N ARG A 219 5.72 34.20 21.93
CA ARG A 219 7.09 34.08 22.42
C ARG A 219 7.83 33.02 21.60
N LEU A 220 8.50 33.48 20.54
CA LEU A 220 9.47 32.68 19.79
C LEU A 220 10.59 32.22 20.74
N ALA A 221 10.71 30.92 20.95
CA ALA A 221 11.85 30.34 21.65
C ALA A 221 13.14 30.55 20.80
N PRO A 222 14.30 30.84 21.41
CA PRO A 222 15.55 31.05 20.66
C PRO A 222 15.92 29.87 19.77
N LEU A 223 16.29 30.16 18.52
CA LEU A 223 16.70 29.17 17.51
C LEU A 223 18.16 28.71 17.68
N GLU A 224 18.54 28.29 18.88
CA GLU A 224 19.88 27.76 19.16
C GLU A 224 19.85 26.28 19.58
N SER A 225 19.84 25.41 18.56
CA SER A 225 20.55 24.14 18.65
C SER A 225 21.00 23.72 17.24
N PRO A 226 22.32 23.56 16.98
CA PRO A 226 22.79 23.01 15.73
C PRO A 226 22.39 21.53 15.66
N VAL A 227 21.51 21.18 14.73
CA VAL A 227 21.02 19.80 14.56
C VAL A 227 22.19 18.92 14.11
N GLN A 228 22.80 18.17 15.05
CA GLN A 228 23.80 17.18 14.72
C GLN A 228 23.19 16.05 13.87
N TYR A 229 23.43 16.12 12.57
CA TYR A 229 23.26 14.98 11.69
C TYR A 229 24.37 13.98 11.99
N GLY A 230 24.05 12.89 12.69
CA GLY A 230 25.05 11.92 13.15
C GLY A 230 25.86 11.34 12.00
N SER A 231 27.19 11.43 12.07
CA SER A 231 28.07 10.95 11.00
C SER A 231 28.10 9.42 10.93
N TYR A 232 28.39 8.90 9.73
CA TYR A 232 28.39 7.46 9.45
C TYR A 232 29.75 6.78 9.69
N ASP A 233 30.65 7.41 10.47
CA ASP A 233 32.06 7.01 10.57
C ASP A 233 32.36 5.84 11.53
N ARG A 234 31.33 5.25 12.18
CA ARG A 234 31.47 4.16 13.18
C ARG A 234 32.01 2.81 12.61
N TRP A 235 32.48 2.80 11.36
CA TRP A 235 33.09 1.63 10.71
C TRP A 235 34.46 1.91 10.07
N ARG A 236 35.19 2.94 10.54
CA ARG A 236 36.61 3.13 10.24
C ARG A 236 37.44 3.17 11.54
N GLY A 237 38.44 2.30 11.66
CA GLY A 237 39.61 2.56 12.52
C GLY A 237 39.77 1.71 13.80
N THR A 238 39.94 0.40 13.68
CA THR A 238 40.71 -0.40 14.67
C THR A 238 41.83 -1.17 13.99
N ARG A 239 42.85 -0.45 13.50
CA ARG A 239 44.19 -1.00 13.26
C ARG A 239 45.12 -0.38 14.31
N PRO A 240 45.83 -1.18 15.13
CA PRO A 240 46.79 -0.62 16.08
C PRO A 240 47.89 0.16 15.35
N THR A 241 48.09 1.42 15.72
CA THR A 241 49.21 2.23 15.23
C THR A 241 50.47 1.87 16.01
N ALA A 242 51.44 1.25 15.34
CA ALA A 242 52.76 1.03 15.94
C ALA A 242 53.46 2.38 16.20
N ASN A 243 54.00 2.54 17.40
CA ASN A 243 54.71 3.76 17.80
C ASN A 243 56.13 3.77 17.21
N PRO A 244 56.59 4.85 16.55
CA PRO A 244 57.95 4.93 16.04
C PRO A 244 58.99 5.19 17.16
N ALA A 245 60.27 5.00 16.80
CA ALA A 245 61.47 5.35 17.57
C ALA A 245 61.80 4.49 18.81
N THR A 246 62.39 3.31 18.57
CA THR A 246 63.58 2.89 19.32
C THR A 246 64.63 2.35 18.34
N THR A 247 65.91 2.59 18.63
CA THR A 247 67.06 2.25 17.76
C THR A 247 67.62 0.86 18.04
N ALA A 248 68.04 0.11 17.00
CA ALA A 248 69.45 -0.25 16.75
C ALA A 248 69.67 -1.47 15.82
N SER A 249 70.78 -1.40 15.06
CA SER A 249 71.68 -2.50 14.67
C SER A 249 71.31 -3.58 13.63
N THR A 250 72.09 -3.56 12.54
CA THR A 250 72.75 -4.69 11.82
C THR A 250 71.99 -5.73 10.98
N ALA A 251 72.49 -5.87 9.74
CA ALA A 251 72.65 -7.08 8.92
C ALA A 251 71.41 -7.71 8.23
N THR A 252 71.51 -8.36 7.04
CA THR A 252 72.51 -8.35 5.95
C THR A 252 71.90 -8.99 4.68
N SER A 253 72.40 -8.62 3.49
CA SER A 253 72.28 -9.32 2.17
C SER A 253 70.91 -9.51 1.48
N ALA A 254 70.90 -9.21 0.18
CA ALA A 254 70.04 -9.76 -0.88
C ALA A 254 70.83 -10.90 -1.63
N PRO A 255 70.39 -11.55 -2.75
CA PRO A 255 69.30 -11.19 -3.67
C PRO A 255 68.46 -12.37 -4.25
N ALA A 256 67.70 -12.04 -5.31
CA ALA A 256 66.71 -12.79 -6.09
C ALA A 256 67.06 -14.19 -6.67
N ALA A 257 66.01 -14.98 -6.96
CA ALA A 257 65.98 -15.95 -8.07
C ALA A 257 64.54 -16.37 -8.52
N THR A 258 64.38 -16.55 -9.84
CA THR A 258 63.31 -17.22 -10.63
C THR A 258 64.01 -17.69 -11.94
N PRO A 259 63.45 -18.52 -12.87
CA PRO A 259 62.13 -19.18 -12.95
C PRO A 259 62.18 -20.68 -13.40
N ALA A 260 61.07 -21.20 -13.96
CA ALA A 260 60.89 -22.50 -14.66
C ALA A 260 60.94 -23.77 -13.76
N SER A 261 60.41 -24.96 -14.11
CA SER A 261 59.70 -25.51 -15.29
C SER A 261 58.92 -26.80 -14.84
N ALA A 262 58.15 -27.62 -15.59
CA ALA A 262 57.75 -27.75 -17.01
C ALA A 262 56.48 -28.66 -17.13
N ALA A 263 56.11 -29.04 -18.37
CA ALA A 263 55.48 -30.31 -18.80
C ALA A 263 53.98 -30.63 -18.56
N THR A 264 53.20 -30.49 -19.65
CA THR A 264 51.93 -31.17 -19.99
C THR A 264 52.20 -31.99 -21.26
N PRO A 265 51.87 -33.31 -21.38
CA PRO A 265 50.59 -33.76 -22.00
C PRO A 265 50.07 -35.11 -21.37
N ALA A 266 49.02 -35.82 -21.83
CA ALA A 266 48.17 -35.76 -23.03
C ALA A 266 46.70 -36.19 -22.76
N ARG A 267 45.91 -36.41 -23.83
CA ARG A 267 44.49 -36.88 -23.86
C ARG A 267 44.42 -38.40 -24.27
N PRO A 268 43.30 -38.97 -24.81
CA PRO A 268 42.01 -39.31 -24.17
C PRO A 268 41.52 -40.76 -24.46
N HIS A 269 40.51 -41.25 -23.72
CA HIS A 269 39.47 -42.22 -24.17
C HIS A 269 38.16 -41.92 -23.39
N GLU A 270 36.89 -42.06 -23.81
CA GLU A 270 36.16 -42.72 -24.94
C GLU A 270 35.26 -43.90 -24.45
N GLU A 271 34.07 -44.07 -25.07
CA GLU A 271 33.07 -45.15 -24.85
C GLU A 271 32.34 -45.21 -23.46
N VAL A 272 31.12 -45.76 -23.25
CA VAL A 272 30.00 -46.17 -24.15
C VAL A 272 28.63 -46.18 -23.41
N ARG A 273 27.53 -46.11 -24.19
CA ARG A 273 26.10 -46.44 -23.91
C ARG A 273 25.65 -46.79 -22.48
N ARG A 274 24.51 -46.22 -22.06
CA ARG A 274 23.17 -46.80 -22.29
C ARG A 274 22.08 -45.74 -22.31
#